data_AF-A0A150NGN1-F1
#
_entry.id   AF-A0A150NGN1-F1
#
_cell.length_a   1.000
_cell.length_b   1.000
_cell.length_c   1.000
_cell.angle_alpha   90.00
_cell.angle_beta   90.00
_cell.angle_gamma   90.00
#
_symmetry.space_group_name_H-M   'P 1'
#
loop_
_entity.id
_entity.type
_entity.pdbx_description
1 polymer ?
#
loop_
_entity_poly.entity_id
_entity_poly.type
_entity_poly.pdbx_seq_one_letter_code
_entity_poly.pdbx_strand_id
1 'polypeptide(L)'
;MATATAAALFNMECTIYMGEEDVKRQALNVFRMELLGAKVESVTDGSRVLKDAVNAALRSWVANIDDTHYILGSALGPHPFPEIVRDFQSVIGREAKQQYRDMTGQDLPDALVACVGGGSNAIGLFHPFVEDESVAMYGAEAAGLGVDTEHHAATLTKGRPGVLHGSLMDVLQDAHGQILEAFSISAGLDYPGIGPEHSHYHDIKRASYVPVTDEEALEGFQLLSRVEGIIPALESSHAIAFAVKLAKELGPDKSMIVCLSGRGDKDVVQVKDRLEADVAKKGEAHA
;
A
#
# COMPACT_ATOMS: atom_id res chain seq x y z
N MET A 1 11.12 -8.46 -4.16
CA MET A 1 11.39 -8.56 -5.62
C MET A 1 12.18 -7.36 -6.12
N ALA A 2 11.65 -6.13 -6.05
CA ALA A 2 12.35 -4.92 -6.53
C ALA A 2 13.79 -4.76 -6.00
N THR A 3 13.98 -4.95 -4.69
CA THR A 3 15.31 -4.91 -4.05
C THR A 3 16.27 -5.96 -4.63
N ALA A 4 15.81 -7.20 -4.83
CA ALA A 4 16.62 -8.26 -5.44
C ALA A 4 17.03 -7.92 -6.88
N THR A 5 16.12 -7.33 -7.66
CA THR A 5 16.42 -6.89 -9.03
C THR A 5 17.49 -5.79 -9.05
N ALA A 6 17.35 -4.79 -8.18
CA ALA A 6 18.33 -3.71 -8.07
C ALA A 6 19.70 -4.24 -7.61
N ALA A 7 19.72 -5.10 -6.59
CA ALA A 7 20.96 -5.70 -6.10
C ALA A 7 21.66 -6.53 -7.18
N ALA A 8 20.91 -7.33 -7.96
CA ALA A 8 21.46 -8.07 -9.08
C ALA A 8 22.06 -7.14 -10.16
N LEU A 9 21.37 -6.04 -10.50
CA LEU A 9 21.84 -5.05 -11.46
C LEU A 9 23.15 -4.37 -11.02
N PHE A 10 23.25 -4.02 -9.73
CA PHE A 10 24.41 -3.35 -9.15
C PHE A 10 25.46 -4.31 -8.57
N ASN A 11 25.28 -5.62 -8.78
CA ASN A 11 26.17 -6.67 -8.28
C ASN A 11 26.42 -6.58 -6.76
N MET A 12 25.33 -6.42 -6.00
CA MET A 12 25.32 -6.37 -4.54
C MET A 12 24.72 -7.65 -3.96
N GLU A 13 25.21 -8.06 -2.79
CA GLU A 13 24.55 -9.12 -2.01
C GLU A 13 23.19 -8.63 -1.50
N CYS A 14 22.20 -9.52 -1.48
CA CYS A 14 20.84 -9.17 -1.09
C CYS A 14 20.23 -10.25 -0.20
N THR A 15 19.81 -9.83 1.00
CA THR A 15 18.99 -10.65 1.89
C THR A 15 17.63 -9.99 2.06
N ILE A 16 16.57 -10.76 1.82
CA ILE A 16 15.18 -10.34 1.99
C ILE A 16 14.58 -11.09 3.17
N TYR A 17 14.13 -10.35 4.18
CA TYR A 17 13.34 -10.92 5.28
C TYR A 17 11.88 -10.96 4.88
N MET A 18 11.23 -12.10 5.07
CA MET A 18 9.83 -12.31 4.71
C MET A 18 9.16 -13.20 5.76
N GLY A 19 7.96 -12.84 6.21
CA GLY A 19 7.21 -13.66 7.16
C GLY A 19 6.86 -15.03 6.58
N GLU A 20 6.87 -16.09 7.39
CA GLU A 20 6.63 -17.47 6.92
C GLU A 20 5.27 -17.61 6.20
N GLU A 21 4.22 -16.94 6.67
CA GLU A 21 2.91 -16.98 6.02
C GLU A 21 2.94 -16.29 4.65
N ASP A 22 3.67 -15.19 4.53
CA ASP A 22 3.87 -14.48 3.26
C ASP A 22 4.72 -15.30 2.28
N VAL A 23 5.76 -16.00 2.76
CA VAL A 23 6.57 -16.91 1.92
C VAL A 23 5.68 -17.98 1.27
N LYS A 24 4.72 -18.54 2.01
CA LYS A 24 3.75 -19.53 1.47
C LYS A 24 2.80 -18.88 0.47
N ARG A 25 2.19 -17.74 0.82
CA ARG A 25 1.19 -17.05 -0.01
C ARG A 25 1.79 -16.47 -1.29
N GLN A 26 3.06 -16.07 -1.26
CA GLN A 26 3.76 -15.37 -2.35
C GLN A 26 4.94 -16.19 -2.90
N ALA A 27 4.80 -17.52 -2.93
CA ALA A 27 5.86 -18.45 -3.35
C ALA A 27 6.48 -18.12 -4.72
N LEU A 28 5.68 -17.62 -5.68
CA LEU A 28 6.19 -17.20 -6.99
C LEU A 28 7.16 -16.01 -6.89
N ASN A 29 6.92 -15.07 -5.96
CA ASN A 29 7.81 -13.94 -5.73
C ASN A 29 9.08 -14.36 -4.97
N VAL A 30 8.99 -15.33 -4.07
CA VAL A 30 10.17 -15.95 -3.41
C VAL A 30 11.09 -16.56 -4.47
N PHE A 31 10.54 -17.43 -5.32
CA PHE A 31 11.29 -18.05 -6.41
C PHE A 31 11.94 -17.03 -7.35
N ARG A 32 11.23 -15.94 -7.70
CA ARG A 32 11.80 -14.85 -8.52
C ARG A 32 12.96 -14.14 -7.83
N MET A 33 12.91 -13.94 -6.51
CA MET A 33 14.01 -13.32 -5.76
C MET A 33 15.25 -14.22 -5.71
N GLU A 34 15.05 -15.52 -5.48
CA GLU A 34 16.14 -16.51 -5.49
C GLU A 34 16.78 -16.64 -6.88
N LEU A 35 15.97 -16.61 -7.95
CA LEU A 35 16.47 -16.61 -9.32
C LEU A 35 17.35 -15.38 -9.65
N LEU A 36 17.10 -14.25 -8.97
CA LEU A 36 17.91 -13.04 -9.05
C LEU A 36 19.17 -13.10 -8.15
N GLY A 37 19.39 -14.19 -7.43
CA GLY A 37 20.53 -14.38 -6.53
C GLY A 37 20.34 -13.81 -5.12
N ALA A 38 19.15 -13.33 -4.76
CA ALA A 38 18.87 -12.89 -3.40
C ALA A 38 18.59 -14.06 -2.47
N LYS A 39 19.05 -13.97 -1.22
CA LYS A 39 18.67 -14.87 -0.14
C LYS A 39 17.31 -14.45 0.43
N VAL A 40 16.40 -15.39 0.62
CA VAL A 40 15.12 -15.14 1.30
C VAL A 40 15.15 -15.80 2.67
N GLU A 41 15.07 -14.99 3.72
CA GLU A 41 15.05 -15.40 5.12
C GLU A 41 13.61 -15.44 5.63
N SER A 42 13.12 -16.66 5.89
CA SER A 42 11.77 -16.88 6.43
C SER A 42 11.73 -16.56 7.93
N VAL A 43 10.91 -15.58 8.32
CA VAL A 43 10.71 -15.15 9.70
C VAL A 43 9.55 -15.92 10.32
N THR A 44 9.85 -16.70 11.36
CA THR A 44 8.88 -17.59 12.04
C THR A 44 8.41 -17.06 13.40
N ASP A 45 8.98 -15.95 13.86
CA ASP A 45 8.59 -15.25 15.08
C ASP A 45 7.26 -14.48 14.89
N GLY A 46 6.53 -14.26 15.98
CA GLY A 46 5.35 -13.39 15.99
C GLY A 46 4.18 -13.93 15.18
N SER A 47 3.49 -13.03 14.47
CA SER A 47 2.38 -13.38 13.57
C SER A 47 2.85 -13.84 12.19
N ARG A 48 4.17 -13.81 11.93
CA ARG A 48 4.84 -14.34 10.73
C ARG A 48 4.41 -13.65 9.44
N VAL A 49 4.16 -12.34 9.54
CA VAL A 49 3.78 -11.45 8.44
C VAL A 49 4.76 -10.27 8.32
N LEU A 50 4.41 -9.27 7.51
CA LEU A 50 5.23 -8.09 7.21
C LEU A 50 5.83 -7.39 8.46
N LYS A 51 5.07 -7.22 9.54
CA LYS A 51 5.55 -6.58 10.79
C LYS A 51 6.77 -7.28 11.35
N ASP A 52 6.77 -8.61 11.37
CA ASP A 52 7.86 -9.40 11.95
C ASP A 52 9.09 -9.43 11.03
N ALA A 53 8.86 -9.44 9.72
CA ALA A 53 9.91 -9.28 8.72
C ALA A 53 10.65 -7.94 8.87
N VAL A 54 9.93 -6.84 9.12
CA VAL A 54 10.53 -5.51 9.39
C VAL A 54 11.38 -5.57 10.67
N ASN A 55 10.88 -6.18 11.73
CA ASN A 55 11.62 -6.33 12.99
C ASN A 55 12.91 -7.14 12.81
N ALA A 56 12.87 -8.23 12.04
CA ALA A 56 14.04 -9.04 11.73
C ALA A 56 15.06 -8.27 10.87
N ALA A 57 14.60 -7.55 9.85
CA ALA A 57 15.45 -6.73 8.99
C ALA A 57 16.16 -5.61 9.78
N LEU A 58 15.46 -4.91 10.68
CA LEU A 58 16.05 -3.89 11.54
C LEU A 58 17.12 -4.48 12.47
N ARG A 59 16.86 -5.63 13.09
CA ARG A 59 17.86 -6.31 13.93
C ARG A 59 19.10 -6.70 13.15
N SER A 60 18.92 -7.23 11.94
CA SER A 60 20.01 -7.59 11.05
C SER A 60 20.82 -6.36 10.64
N TRP A 61 20.17 -5.26 10.31
CA TRP A 61 20.84 -4.02 9.94
C TRP A 61 21.70 -3.46 11.07
N VAL A 62 21.18 -3.45 12.31
CA VAL A 62 21.95 -3.00 13.49
C VAL A 62 23.18 -3.87 13.73
N ALA A 63 23.09 -5.17 13.48
CA ALA A 63 24.20 -6.10 13.65
C ALA A 63 25.29 -5.98 12.55
N ASN A 64 24.94 -5.43 11.37
CA ASN A 64 25.81 -5.39 10.19
C ASN A 64 25.92 -3.96 9.61
N ILE A 65 25.89 -2.93 10.46
CA ILE A 65 25.78 -1.52 10.05
C ILE A 65 26.95 -1.05 9.16
N ASP A 66 28.12 -1.69 9.27
CA ASP A 66 29.36 -1.25 8.61
C ASP A 66 29.38 -1.54 7.10
N ASP A 67 28.66 -2.57 6.65
CA ASP A 67 28.66 -3.03 5.26
C ASP A 67 27.25 -3.19 4.65
N THR A 68 26.20 -3.06 5.45
CA THR A 68 24.82 -3.32 5.03
C THR A 68 23.98 -2.05 5.01
N HIS A 69 23.37 -1.76 3.84
CA HIS A 69 22.33 -0.74 3.72
C HIS A 69 20.94 -1.36 3.85
N TYR A 70 20.12 -0.85 4.77
CA TYR A 70 18.73 -1.27 4.89
C TYR A 70 17.84 -0.51 3.90
N ILE A 71 17.24 -1.25 2.96
CA ILE A 71 16.28 -0.71 2.00
C ILE A 71 14.87 -0.83 2.58
N LEU A 72 14.37 0.27 3.13
CA LEU A 72 13.01 0.37 3.65
C LEU A 72 12.02 0.61 2.49
N GLY A 73 11.04 -0.29 2.35
CA GLY A 73 10.19 -0.37 1.14
C GLY A 73 9.01 0.60 1.05
N SER A 74 8.85 1.53 1.99
CA SER A 74 7.75 2.51 2.00
C SER A 74 8.15 3.81 2.68
N ALA A 75 7.28 4.83 2.67
CA ALA A 75 7.52 6.14 3.29
C ALA A 75 7.32 6.09 4.82
N LEU A 76 8.00 5.13 5.46
CA LEU A 76 7.92 4.78 6.86
C LEU A 76 9.32 4.82 7.49
N GLY A 77 9.39 4.52 8.79
CA GLY A 77 10.64 4.39 9.51
C GLY A 77 11.20 5.72 10.01
N PRO A 78 12.36 5.70 10.69
CA PRO A 78 12.99 6.92 11.20
C PRO A 78 13.46 7.83 10.06
N HIS A 79 13.61 9.12 10.33
CA HIS A 79 14.37 10.00 9.43
C HIS A 79 15.77 9.39 9.19
N PRO A 80 16.27 9.36 7.94
CA PRO A 80 15.75 10.05 6.74
C PRO A 80 14.85 9.22 5.82
N PHE A 81 14.42 8.01 6.20
CA PHE A 81 13.72 7.11 5.26
C PHE A 81 12.42 7.66 4.67
N PRO A 82 11.48 8.26 5.44
CA PRO A 82 10.25 8.81 4.86
C PRO A 82 10.51 9.84 3.76
N GLU A 83 11.47 10.75 4.02
CA GLU A 83 11.87 11.82 3.09
C GLU A 83 12.55 11.26 1.84
N ILE A 84 13.53 10.36 1.99
CA ILE A 84 14.19 9.71 0.86
C ILE A 84 13.19 8.99 -0.03
N VAL A 85 12.28 8.21 0.57
CA VAL A 85 11.30 7.43 -0.20
C VAL A 85 10.30 8.35 -0.90
N ARG A 86 9.81 9.40 -0.24
CA ARG A 86 8.97 10.41 -0.89
C ARG A 86 9.69 11.04 -2.07
N ASP A 87 10.93 11.48 -1.89
CA ASP A 87 11.68 12.17 -2.93
C ASP A 87 11.93 11.27 -4.14
N PHE A 88 12.25 9.99 -3.93
CA PHE A 88 12.38 9.02 -5.02
C PHE A 88 11.03 8.69 -5.69
N GLN A 89 9.93 8.67 -4.95
CA GLN A 89 8.59 8.40 -5.49
C GLN A 89 7.91 9.63 -6.11
N SER A 90 8.37 10.85 -5.80
CA SER A 90 7.80 12.11 -6.27
C SER A 90 7.84 12.28 -7.79
N VAL A 91 8.59 11.42 -8.50
CA VAL A 91 8.53 11.33 -9.96
C VAL A 91 7.12 11.01 -10.44
N ILE A 92 6.35 10.21 -9.69
CA ILE A 92 4.96 9.84 -10.02
C ILE A 92 4.11 11.10 -10.17
N GLY A 93 4.06 11.96 -9.16
CA GLY A 93 3.24 13.17 -9.20
C GLY A 93 3.75 14.21 -10.18
N ARG A 94 5.08 14.33 -10.37
CA ARG A 94 5.66 15.24 -11.38
C ARG A 94 5.23 14.85 -12.80
N GLU A 95 5.37 13.56 -13.14
CA GLU A 95 4.96 13.05 -14.43
C GLU A 95 3.44 13.14 -14.61
N ALA A 96 2.66 12.74 -13.61
CA ALA A 96 1.20 12.82 -13.65
C ALA A 96 0.70 14.26 -13.88
N LYS A 97 1.30 15.25 -13.20
CA LYS A 97 0.99 16.66 -13.40
C LYS A 97 1.27 17.09 -14.84
N GLN A 98 2.47 16.78 -15.35
CA GLN A 98 2.84 17.15 -16.73
C GLN A 98 1.93 16.47 -17.76
N GLN A 99 1.73 15.16 -17.64
CA GLN A 99 0.89 14.37 -18.54
C GLN A 99 -0.57 14.85 -18.53
N TYR A 100 -1.11 15.20 -17.37
CA TYR A 100 -2.46 15.76 -17.27
C TYR A 100 -2.59 17.06 -18.07
N ARG A 101 -1.61 17.97 -17.97
CA ARG A 101 -1.57 19.21 -18.76
C ARG A 101 -1.52 18.93 -20.25
N ASP A 102 -0.64 18.04 -20.67
CA ASP A 102 -0.44 17.70 -22.07
C ASP A 102 -1.67 17.03 -22.70
N MET A 103 -2.40 16.22 -21.92
CA MET A 103 -3.59 15.49 -22.39
C MET A 103 -4.85 16.35 -22.40
N THR A 104 -5.03 17.23 -21.42
CA THR A 104 -6.31 17.92 -21.18
C THR A 104 -6.28 19.41 -21.54
N GLY A 105 -5.09 20.02 -21.63
CA GLY A 105 -4.91 21.47 -21.73
C GLY A 105 -5.22 22.23 -20.42
N GLN A 106 -5.55 21.54 -19.32
CA GLN A 106 -5.79 22.13 -18.01
C GLN A 106 -4.57 21.94 -17.09
N ASP A 107 -4.28 22.91 -16.22
CA ASP A 107 -3.07 22.87 -15.39
C ASP A 107 -3.10 21.81 -14.28
N LEU A 108 -4.27 21.50 -13.73
CA LEU A 108 -4.44 20.66 -12.53
C LEU A 108 -5.74 19.84 -12.59
N PRO A 109 -5.74 18.59 -12.08
CA PRO A 109 -6.96 17.81 -11.90
C PRO A 109 -7.77 18.32 -10.69
N ASP A 110 -9.03 17.92 -10.56
CA ASP A 110 -9.83 18.24 -9.36
C ASP A 110 -9.45 17.34 -8.17
N ALA A 111 -9.07 16.09 -8.43
CA ALA A 111 -8.73 15.14 -7.38
C ALA A 111 -7.57 14.19 -7.73
N LEU A 112 -6.85 13.76 -6.71
CA LEU A 112 -5.87 12.68 -6.74
C LEU A 112 -6.35 11.55 -5.83
N VAL A 113 -6.21 10.31 -6.29
CA VAL A 113 -6.58 9.11 -5.52
C VAL A 113 -5.44 8.11 -5.54
N ALA A 114 -5.06 7.58 -4.38
CA ALA A 114 -4.06 6.52 -4.27
C ALA A 114 -4.38 5.60 -3.09
N CYS A 115 -3.94 4.35 -3.14
CA CYS A 115 -4.08 3.43 -2.00
C CYS A 115 -2.98 3.70 -0.97
N VAL A 116 -3.27 3.51 0.32
CA VAL A 116 -2.33 3.82 1.39
C VAL A 116 -2.18 2.63 2.35
N GLY A 117 -1.01 2.00 2.28
CA GLY A 117 -0.48 1.13 3.34
C GLY A 117 0.56 1.93 4.11
N GLY A 118 1.84 1.68 3.86
CA GLY A 118 2.91 2.58 4.36
C GLY A 118 2.95 3.96 3.71
N GLY A 119 2.43 4.10 2.48
CA GLY A 119 2.16 5.40 1.84
C GLY A 119 3.11 5.84 0.72
N SER A 120 4.13 5.07 0.36
CA SER A 120 5.11 5.48 -0.67
C SER A 120 4.51 5.89 -2.04
N ASN A 121 3.57 5.11 -2.58
CA ASN A 121 2.93 5.43 -3.86
C ASN A 121 2.06 6.70 -3.76
N ALA A 122 1.30 6.83 -2.67
CA ALA A 122 0.39 7.94 -2.44
C ALA A 122 1.16 9.24 -2.22
N ILE A 123 2.18 9.24 -1.36
CA ILE A 123 3.01 10.43 -1.14
C ILE A 123 3.78 10.82 -2.41
N GLY A 124 4.21 9.83 -3.22
CA GLY A 124 4.83 10.08 -4.52
C GLY A 124 3.92 10.79 -5.50
N LEU A 125 2.62 10.48 -5.50
CA LEU A 125 1.62 11.20 -6.28
C LEU A 125 1.28 12.56 -5.66
N PHE A 126 1.08 12.62 -4.34
CA PHE A 126 0.55 13.80 -3.64
C PHE A 126 1.56 14.93 -3.46
N HIS A 127 2.80 14.60 -3.12
CA HIS A 127 3.79 15.60 -2.71
C HIS A 127 4.02 16.70 -3.77
N PRO A 128 4.13 16.39 -5.08
CA PRO A 128 4.24 17.42 -6.10
C PRO A 128 3.02 18.35 -6.23
N PHE A 129 1.87 17.98 -5.66
CA PHE A 129 0.63 18.78 -5.65
C PHE A 129 0.31 19.39 -4.28
N VAL A 130 1.21 19.28 -3.29
CA VAL A 130 0.91 19.68 -1.90
C VAL A 130 0.52 21.17 -1.80
N GLU A 131 1.13 22.05 -2.57
CA GLU A 131 0.82 23.49 -2.61
C GLU A 131 -0.38 23.84 -3.52
N ASP A 132 -0.87 22.89 -4.33
CA ASP A 132 -2.02 23.13 -5.21
C ASP A 132 -3.33 22.89 -4.44
N GLU A 133 -3.74 23.86 -3.62
CA GLU A 133 -4.91 23.75 -2.73
C GLU A 133 -6.24 23.46 -3.46
N SER A 134 -6.33 23.75 -4.77
CA SER A 134 -7.49 23.40 -5.58
C SER A 134 -7.62 21.90 -5.87
N VAL A 135 -6.56 21.12 -5.62
CA VAL A 135 -6.51 19.68 -5.89
C VAL A 135 -6.78 18.91 -4.60
N ALA A 136 -7.92 18.22 -4.56
CA ALA A 136 -8.26 17.34 -3.44
C ALA A 136 -7.39 16.06 -3.48
N MET A 137 -6.92 15.58 -2.33
CA MET A 137 -6.09 14.37 -2.25
C MET A 137 -6.77 13.33 -1.37
N TYR A 138 -6.96 12.13 -1.90
CA TYR A 138 -7.67 11.03 -1.24
C TYR A 138 -6.81 9.78 -1.14
N GLY A 139 -6.55 9.35 0.09
CA GLY A 139 -5.89 8.08 0.39
C GLY A 139 -6.88 6.96 0.71
N ALA A 140 -6.96 5.93 -0.12
CA ALA A 140 -7.78 4.74 0.15
C ALA A 140 -7.01 3.75 1.04
N GLU A 141 -7.40 3.61 2.30
CA GLU A 141 -6.80 2.65 3.25
C GLU A 141 -7.66 1.38 3.38
N ALA A 142 -7.02 0.26 3.72
CA ALA A 142 -7.69 -1.03 3.77
C ALA A 142 -8.56 -1.19 5.01
N ALA A 143 -9.86 -1.32 4.82
CA ALA A 143 -10.82 -1.56 5.87
C ALA A 143 -11.03 -3.05 6.19
N GLY A 144 -10.38 -3.96 5.46
CA GLY A 144 -10.50 -5.40 5.68
C GLY A 144 -11.95 -5.87 5.61
N LEU A 145 -12.41 -6.52 6.69
CA LEU A 145 -13.80 -6.96 6.85
C LEU A 145 -14.76 -5.85 7.31
N GLY A 146 -14.24 -4.65 7.53
CA GLY A 146 -14.99 -3.45 7.96
C GLY A 146 -14.32 -2.80 9.16
N VAL A 147 -14.38 -1.46 9.22
CA VAL A 147 -13.74 -0.65 10.28
C VAL A 147 -14.38 -0.81 11.66
N ASP A 148 -15.56 -1.43 11.75
CA ASP A 148 -16.22 -1.74 13.03
C ASP A 148 -15.90 -3.16 13.53
N THR A 149 -15.05 -3.89 12.80
CA THR A 149 -14.49 -5.18 13.22
C THR A 149 -13.05 -4.98 13.72
N GLU A 150 -12.46 -6.03 14.30
CA GLU A 150 -11.02 -6.03 14.63
C GLU A 150 -10.12 -6.32 13.40
N HIS A 151 -10.72 -6.62 12.25
CA HIS A 151 -10.03 -7.09 11.05
C HIS A 151 -9.96 -5.99 9.98
N HIS A 152 -9.08 -5.02 10.19
CA HIS A 152 -8.82 -3.94 9.24
C HIS A 152 -7.38 -3.43 9.34
N ALA A 153 -6.96 -2.60 8.37
CA ALA A 153 -5.70 -1.85 8.39
C ALA A 153 -5.93 -0.32 8.23
N ALA A 154 -7.15 0.15 8.55
CA ALA A 154 -7.58 1.55 8.40
C ALA A 154 -6.98 2.46 9.50
N THR A 155 -5.68 2.72 9.38
CA THR A 155 -4.85 3.37 10.39
C THR A 155 -5.26 4.82 10.65
N LEU A 156 -5.62 5.61 9.64
CA LEU A 156 -6.03 7.00 9.84
C LEU A 156 -7.50 7.12 10.27
N THR A 157 -8.34 6.14 9.94
CA THR A 157 -9.73 6.09 10.40
C THR A 157 -9.86 5.67 11.88
N LYS A 158 -9.08 4.68 12.34
CA LYS A 158 -9.26 4.06 13.67
C LYS A 158 -8.02 4.11 14.57
N GLY A 159 -6.87 4.48 14.02
CA GLY A 159 -5.62 4.60 14.77
C GLY A 159 -5.51 5.92 15.53
N ARG A 160 -4.35 6.10 16.16
CA ARG A 160 -3.98 7.33 16.85
C ARG A 160 -2.45 7.44 16.95
N PRO A 161 -1.90 8.63 17.28
CA PRO A 161 -0.46 8.81 17.35
C PRO A 161 0.25 7.83 18.30
N GLY A 162 1.33 7.23 17.82
CA GLY A 162 2.16 6.27 18.54
C GLY A 162 3.53 6.12 17.88
N VAL A 163 4.41 5.35 18.53
CA VAL A 163 5.77 5.11 18.02
C VAL A 163 5.90 3.67 17.58
N LEU A 164 6.18 3.44 16.30
CA LEU A 164 6.41 2.12 15.73
C LEU A 164 7.50 2.20 14.66
N HIS A 165 8.40 1.20 14.65
CA HIS A 165 9.49 1.07 13.69
C HIS A 165 10.34 2.34 13.51
N GLY A 166 10.53 3.12 14.58
CA GLY A 166 11.43 4.29 14.60
C GLY A 166 10.80 5.63 14.22
N SER A 167 9.48 5.69 13.99
CA SER A 167 8.78 6.96 13.73
C SER A 167 7.63 7.19 14.71
N LEU A 168 7.39 8.46 15.06
CA LEU A 168 6.10 8.92 15.59
C LEU A 168 5.14 9.07 14.41
N MET A 169 4.01 8.36 14.43
CA MET A 169 3.01 8.33 13.36
C MET A 169 1.68 7.80 13.90
N ASP A 170 0.61 7.86 13.12
CA ASP A 170 -0.61 7.13 13.49
C ASP A 170 -0.39 5.62 13.37
N VAL A 171 -0.89 4.90 14.36
CA VAL A 171 -0.83 3.44 14.44
C VAL A 171 -2.13 2.87 15.02
N LEU A 172 -2.46 1.64 14.64
CA LEU A 172 -3.48 0.84 15.28
C LEU A 172 -2.93 0.28 16.60
N GLN A 173 -3.50 0.70 17.72
CA GLN A 173 -3.03 0.32 19.05
C GLN A 173 -4.17 0.25 20.08
N ASP A 174 -4.09 -0.68 21.03
CA ASP A 174 -5.03 -0.80 22.14
C ASP A 174 -4.84 0.31 23.19
N ALA A 175 -5.72 0.42 24.18
CA ALA A 175 -5.64 1.48 25.20
C ALA A 175 -4.33 1.52 26.02
N HIS A 176 -3.53 0.44 25.99
CA HIS A 176 -2.24 0.31 26.67
C HIS A 176 -1.05 0.59 25.75
N GLY A 177 -1.29 0.95 24.49
CA GLY A 177 -0.27 1.23 23.50
C GLY A 177 0.32 -0.03 22.85
N GLN A 178 -0.33 -1.20 22.99
CA GLN A 178 0.08 -2.40 22.27
C GLN A 178 -0.40 -2.30 20.82
N ILE A 179 0.50 -2.56 19.87
CA ILE A 179 0.19 -2.52 18.45
C ILE A 179 -0.77 -3.66 18.10
N LEU A 180 -1.89 -3.30 17.49
CA LEU A 180 -2.89 -4.25 17.02
C LEU A 180 -2.42 -4.92 15.71
N GLU A 181 -2.90 -6.13 15.46
CA GLU A 181 -2.68 -6.79 14.18
C GLU A 181 -3.55 -6.12 13.11
N ALA A 182 -2.92 -5.76 12.00
CA ALA A 182 -3.64 -5.29 10.82
C ALA A 182 -4.26 -6.49 10.08
N PHE A 183 -5.25 -6.21 9.25
CA PHE A 183 -5.80 -7.19 8.34
C PHE A 183 -6.27 -6.54 7.04
N SER A 184 -5.91 -7.16 5.92
CA SER A 184 -6.48 -6.90 4.60
C SER A 184 -6.33 -8.12 3.70
N ILE A 185 -7.22 -8.26 2.71
CA ILE A 185 -6.98 -9.17 1.59
C ILE A 185 -5.70 -8.81 0.81
N SER A 186 -5.33 -7.53 0.82
CA SER A 186 -4.15 -7.01 0.12
C SER A 186 -2.93 -6.96 1.05
N ALA A 187 -1.97 -7.85 0.81
CA ALA A 187 -0.75 -7.94 1.62
C ALA A 187 0.05 -6.62 1.67
N GLY A 188 0.03 -5.80 0.60
CA GLY A 188 0.71 -4.51 0.58
C GLY A 188 0.07 -3.40 1.41
N LEU A 189 -1.20 -3.59 1.84
CA LEU A 189 -1.92 -2.67 2.72
C LEU A 189 -2.07 -3.21 4.15
N ASP A 190 -1.64 -4.46 4.40
CA ASP A 190 -1.73 -5.14 5.69
C ASP A 190 -0.63 -4.68 6.66
N TYR A 191 -0.73 -3.43 7.12
CA TYR A 191 0.25 -2.82 8.01
C TYR A 191 -0.44 -1.89 9.04
N PRO A 192 -0.10 -1.97 10.35
CA PRO A 192 -0.83 -1.26 11.41
C PRO A 192 -0.37 0.19 11.63
N GLY A 193 0.40 0.76 10.72
CA GLY A 193 0.93 2.12 10.81
C GLY A 193 0.86 2.85 9.48
N ILE A 194 1.27 4.11 9.46
CA ILE A 194 1.25 4.91 8.22
C ILE A 194 2.38 5.93 8.21
N GLY A 195 2.87 6.32 7.03
CA GLY A 195 3.96 7.28 6.92
C GLY A 195 3.69 8.58 7.70
N PRO A 196 4.67 9.14 8.43
CA PRO A 196 4.45 10.32 9.28
C PRO A 196 3.98 11.55 8.49
N GLU A 197 4.34 11.68 7.22
CA GLU A 197 3.88 12.77 6.36
C GLU A 197 2.38 12.61 6.00
N HIS A 198 1.87 11.38 5.91
CA HIS A 198 0.44 11.14 5.74
C HIS A 198 -0.36 11.50 7.00
N SER A 199 0.15 11.14 8.20
CA SER A 199 -0.38 11.64 9.48
C SER A 199 -0.43 13.16 9.51
N HIS A 200 0.66 13.82 9.11
CA HIS A 200 0.70 15.28 9.03
C HIS A 200 -0.34 15.84 8.07
N TYR A 201 -0.44 15.30 6.84
CA TYR A 201 -1.44 15.74 5.85
C TYR A 201 -2.88 15.52 6.31
N HIS A 202 -3.13 14.46 7.08
CA HIS A 202 -4.42 14.20 7.70
C HIS A 202 -4.75 15.26 8.76
N ASP A 203 -3.81 15.52 9.67
CA ASP A 203 -3.98 16.48 10.78
C ASP A 203 -4.25 17.91 10.29
N ILE A 204 -3.52 18.35 9.26
CA ILE A 204 -3.73 19.67 8.66
C ILE A 204 -4.86 19.69 7.62
N LYS A 205 -5.53 18.54 7.40
CA LYS A 205 -6.63 18.36 6.44
C LYS A 205 -6.25 18.65 4.98
N ARG A 206 -4.98 18.48 4.64
CA ARG A 206 -4.51 18.61 3.26
C ARG A 206 -4.88 17.40 2.41
N ALA A 207 -4.98 16.22 3.02
CA ALA A 207 -5.48 15.00 2.40
C ALA A 207 -6.58 14.35 3.25
N SER A 208 -7.54 13.72 2.59
CA SER A 208 -8.59 12.91 3.22
C SER A 208 -8.27 11.43 3.07
N TYR A 209 -8.56 10.62 4.07
CA TYR A 209 -8.30 9.17 4.03
C TYR A 209 -9.62 8.44 4.22
N VAL A 210 -9.83 7.42 3.39
CA VAL A 210 -11.12 6.75 3.24
C VAL A 210 -10.95 5.25 3.38
N PRO A 211 -11.71 4.59 4.25
CA PRO A 211 -11.65 3.15 4.41
C PRO A 211 -12.36 2.46 3.24
N VAL A 212 -11.72 1.45 2.65
CA VAL A 212 -12.26 0.62 1.57
C VAL A 212 -12.17 -0.85 1.97
N THR A 213 -13.29 -1.57 1.93
CA THR A 213 -13.33 -2.99 2.38
C THR A 213 -12.73 -3.94 1.35
N ASP A 214 -12.41 -5.16 1.80
CA ASP A 214 -11.92 -6.21 0.91
C ASP A 214 -12.92 -6.53 -0.22
N GLU A 215 -14.22 -6.48 0.07
CA GLU A 215 -15.27 -6.71 -0.94
C GLU A 215 -15.27 -5.59 -1.99
N GLU A 216 -15.18 -4.33 -1.55
CA GLU A 216 -15.11 -3.19 -2.45
C GLU A 216 -13.84 -3.22 -3.30
N ALA A 217 -12.71 -3.62 -2.73
CA ALA A 217 -11.47 -3.81 -3.49
C ALA A 217 -11.59 -4.93 -4.53
N LEU A 218 -12.29 -6.04 -4.22
CA LEU A 218 -12.56 -7.11 -5.19
C LEU A 218 -13.50 -6.62 -6.31
N GLU A 219 -14.48 -5.77 -6.01
CA GLU A 219 -15.32 -5.12 -7.01
C GLU A 219 -14.49 -4.21 -7.91
N GLY A 220 -13.60 -3.38 -7.33
CA GLY A 220 -12.67 -2.52 -8.05
C GLY A 220 -11.73 -3.29 -8.97
N PHE A 221 -11.19 -4.42 -8.49
CA PHE A 221 -10.35 -5.32 -9.28
C PHE A 221 -11.09 -5.84 -10.51
N GLN A 222 -12.30 -6.36 -10.29
CA GLN A 222 -13.12 -6.93 -11.36
C GLN A 222 -13.60 -5.87 -12.35
N LEU A 223 -13.95 -4.68 -11.86
CA LEU A 223 -14.42 -3.58 -12.69
C LEU A 223 -13.35 -3.15 -13.70
N LEU A 224 -12.14 -2.80 -13.22
CA LEU A 224 -11.07 -2.35 -14.10
C LEU A 224 -10.66 -3.44 -15.10
N SER A 225 -10.62 -4.69 -14.64
CA SER A 225 -10.31 -5.85 -15.49
C SER A 225 -11.33 -6.02 -16.62
N ARG A 226 -12.63 -5.86 -16.34
CA ARG A 226 -13.70 -6.08 -17.33
C ARG A 226 -13.89 -4.90 -18.28
N VAL A 227 -13.76 -3.68 -17.78
CA VAL A 227 -14.08 -2.46 -18.54
C VAL A 227 -12.88 -2.01 -19.35
N GLU A 228 -11.68 -2.03 -18.77
CA GLU A 228 -10.46 -1.48 -19.39
C GLU A 228 -9.45 -2.55 -19.81
N GLY A 229 -9.69 -3.82 -19.48
CA GLY A 229 -8.75 -4.92 -19.79
C GLY A 229 -7.44 -4.83 -19.00
N ILE A 230 -7.41 -4.06 -17.92
CA ILE A 230 -6.24 -3.88 -17.05
C ILE A 230 -6.49 -4.68 -15.77
N ILE A 231 -5.57 -5.59 -15.43
CA ILE A 231 -5.63 -6.38 -14.19
C ILE A 231 -4.84 -5.62 -13.10
N PRO A 232 -5.51 -4.91 -12.16
CA PRO A 232 -4.84 -4.13 -11.12
C PRO A 232 -4.32 -5.01 -10.00
N ALA A 233 -3.30 -4.55 -9.27
CA ALA A 233 -2.98 -5.14 -7.98
C ALA A 233 -4.12 -4.90 -6.98
N LEU A 234 -4.35 -5.82 -6.04
CA LEU A 234 -5.40 -5.65 -5.01
C LEU A 234 -5.22 -4.37 -4.19
N GLU A 235 -3.98 -3.91 -4.00
CA GLU A 235 -3.66 -2.62 -3.40
C GLU A 235 -4.31 -1.48 -4.20
N SER A 236 -4.01 -1.39 -5.50
CA SER A 236 -4.53 -0.35 -6.39
C SER A 236 -6.04 -0.46 -6.58
N SER A 237 -6.61 -1.66 -6.46
CA SER A 237 -8.06 -1.86 -6.52
C SER A 237 -8.83 -1.13 -5.41
N HIS A 238 -8.21 -0.88 -4.24
CA HIS A 238 -8.82 -0.05 -3.20
C HIS A 238 -9.01 1.39 -3.69
N ALA A 239 -7.99 1.94 -4.36
CA ALA A 239 -8.06 3.28 -4.96
C ALA A 239 -9.12 3.33 -6.07
N ILE A 240 -9.22 2.30 -6.92
CA ILE A 240 -10.24 2.21 -7.98
C ILE A 240 -11.65 2.13 -7.40
N ALA A 241 -11.86 1.27 -6.39
CA ALA A 241 -13.17 1.13 -5.74
C ALA A 241 -13.66 2.45 -5.16
N PHE A 242 -12.76 3.21 -4.51
CA PHE A 242 -13.09 4.54 -4.03
C PHE A 242 -13.30 5.55 -5.16
N ALA A 243 -12.44 5.55 -6.19
CA ALA A 243 -12.54 6.47 -7.33
C ALA A 243 -13.92 6.39 -8.01
N VAL A 244 -14.52 5.21 -8.11
CA VAL A 244 -15.88 5.02 -8.67
C VAL A 244 -16.95 5.72 -7.82
N LYS A 245 -16.81 5.70 -6.49
CA LYS A 245 -17.72 6.40 -5.58
C LYS A 245 -17.52 7.90 -5.70
N LEU A 246 -16.25 8.34 -5.64
CA LEU A 246 -15.88 9.75 -5.74
C LEU A 246 -16.34 10.37 -7.08
N ALA A 247 -16.24 9.64 -8.20
CA ALA A 247 -16.68 10.12 -9.50
C ALA A 247 -18.18 10.44 -9.53
N LYS A 248 -19.00 9.66 -8.81
CA LYS A 248 -20.45 9.93 -8.67
C LYS A 248 -20.72 11.19 -7.87
N GLU A 249 -19.89 11.49 -6.88
CA GLU A 249 -20.00 12.68 -6.02
C GLU A 249 -19.51 13.95 -6.73
N LEU A 250 -18.38 13.86 -7.45
CA LEU A 250 -17.80 14.98 -8.17
C LEU A 250 -18.64 15.40 -9.39
N GLY A 251 -19.27 14.44 -10.07
CA GLY A 251 -20.05 14.68 -11.28
C GLY A 251 -19.21 14.64 -12.57
N PRO A 252 -19.87 14.75 -13.74
CA PRO A 252 -19.28 14.43 -15.04
C PRO A 252 -18.26 15.46 -15.56
N ASP A 253 -18.28 16.69 -15.04
CA ASP A 253 -17.40 17.78 -15.50
C ASP A 253 -16.07 17.84 -14.73
N LYS A 254 -15.87 16.91 -13.78
CA LYS A 254 -14.71 16.85 -12.90
C LYS A 254 -13.74 15.78 -13.33
N SER A 255 -12.48 16.00 -13.00
CA SER A 255 -11.36 15.16 -13.38
C SER A 255 -10.62 14.61 -12.16
N MET A 256 -10.11 13.39 -12.27
CA MET A 256 -9.29 12.80 -11.24
C MET A 256 -8.14 12.00 -11.83
N ILE A 257 -7.03 11.92 -11.09
CA ILE A 257 -5.91 11.02 -11.38
C ILE A 257 -5.90 9.93 -10.31
N VAL A 258 -5.89 8.67 -10.73
CA VAL A 258 -5.78 7.52 -9.83
C VAL A 258 -4.40 6.88 -9.98
N CYS A 259 -3.66 6.72 -8.87
CA CYS A 259 -2.39 6.00 -8.86
C CYS A 259 -2.64 4.50 -8.99
N LEU A 260 -2.38 3.94 -10.18
CA LEU A 260 -2.38 2.49 -10.38
C LEU A 260 -1.03 1.90 -9.96
N SER A 261 -0.84 1.77 -8.65
CA SER A 261 0.44 1.47 -8.00
C SER A 261 1.09 0.14 -8.40
N GLY A 262 0.33 -0.81 -8.95
CA GLY A 262 0.88 -2.08 -9.41
C GLY A 262 -0.08 -2.90 -10.27
N ARG A 263 0.47 -3.95 -10.87
CA ARG A 263 -0.27 -4.94 -11.67
C ARG A 263 -0.64 -6.17 -10.85
N GLY A 264 -1.77 -6.79 -11.18
CA GLY A 264 -2.41 -7.85 -10.41
C GLY A 264 -1.93 -9.27 -10.65
N ASP A 265 -0.87 -9.51 -11.45
CA ASP A 265 -0.39 -10.87 -11.74
C ASP A 265 -0.14 -11.68 -10.45
N LYS A 266 0.34 -11.02 -9.39
CA LYS A 266 0.62 -11.65 -8.09
C LYS A 266 -0.64 -12.03 -7.31
N ASP A 267 -1.79 -11.44 -7.65
CA ASP A 267 -3.03 -11.56 -6.89
C ASP A 267 -4.04 -12.50 -7.57
N VAL A 268 -3.82 -12.88 -8.84
CA VAL A 268 -4.78 -13.67 -9.63
C VAL A 268 -5.20 -14.97 -8.93
N VAL A 269 -4.27 -15.70 -8.30
CA VAL A 269 -4.58 -16.94 -7.60
C VAL A 269 -5.49 -16.67 -6.39
N GLN A 270 -5.10 -15.69 -5.56
CA GLN A 270 -5.87 -15.30 -4.38
C GLN A 270 -7.28 -14.82 -4.76
N VAL A 271 -7.39 -14.00 -5.80
CA VAL A 271 -8.68 -13.51 -6.31
C VAL A 271 -9.52 -14.66 -6.86
N LYS A 272 -8.93 -15.57 -7.63
CA LYS A 272 -9.63 -16.76 -8.14
C LYS A 272 -10.22 -17.57 -6.99
N ASP A 273 -9.42 -17.94 -6.00
CA ASP A 273 -9.85 -18.76 -4.87
C ASP A 273 -10.97 -18.07 -4.07
N ARG A 274 -10.85 -16.75 -3.88
CA ARG A 274 -11.86 -15.92 -3.21
C ARG A 274 -13.20 -15.91 -3.95
N LEU A 275 -13.18 -15.76 -5.29
CA LEU A 275 -14.38 -15.74 -6.13
C LEU A 275 -15.04 -17.12 -6.20
N GLU A 276 -14.26 -18.20 -6.28
CA GLU A 276 -14.79 -19.58 -6.25
C GLU A 276 -15.48 -19.88 -4.91
N ALA A 277 -14.91 -19.42 -3.79
CA ALA A 277 -15.52 -19.55 -2.47
C ALA A 277 -16.86 -18.78 -2.34
N ASP A 278 -17.00 -17.61 -2.96
CA ASP A 278 -18.25 -16.86 -2.98
C ASP A 278 -19.36 -17.56 -3.76
N VAL A 279 -18.99 -18.18 -4.89
CA VAL A 279 -19.94 -18.98 -5.68
C VAL A 279 -20.44 -20.17 -4.88
N ALA A 280 -19.54 -20.86 -4.15
CA ALA A 280 -19.91 -21.99 -3.30
C ALA A 280 -20.89 -21.56 -2.19
N LYS A 281 -20.60 -20.47 -1.47
CA LYS A 281 -21.48 -19.93 -0.42
C LYS A 281 -22.87 -19.52 -0.95
N LYS A 282 -22.94 -18.91 -2.14
CA LYS A 282 -24.21 -18.55 -2.77
C LYS A 282 -25.01 -19.78 -3.24
N GLY A 283 -24.33 -20.85 -3.66
CA GLY A 283 -24.96 -22.12 -4.01
C GLY A 283 -25.58 -22.84 -2.81
N GLU A 284 -24.91 -22.81 -1.65
CA GLU A 284 -25.43 -23.41 -0.40
C GLU A 284 -26.59 -22.62 0.21
N ALA A 285 -26.62 -21.29 0.07
CA ALA A 285 -27.72 -20.45 0.56
C ALA A 285 -29.02 -20.58 -0.26
N HIS A 286 -28.97 -21.23 -1.42
CA HIS A 286 -30.10 -21.46 -2.32
C HIS A 286 -30.56 -22.93 -2.38
N ALA A 287 -29.93 -23.82 -1.60
CA ALA A 287 -30.32 -25.22 -1.43
C ALA A 287 -31.07 -25.41 -0.09
#